data_AF-A0A2A4WPA3-F1
#
_entry.id   AF-A0A2A4WPA3-F1
#
_cell.length_a   1.000
_cell.length_b   1.000
_cell.length_c   1.000
_cell.angle_alpha   90.00
_cell.angle_beta   90.00
_cell.angle_gamma   90.00
#
_symmetry.space_group_name_H-M   'P 1'
#
loop_
_entity.id
_entity.type
_entity.pdbx_description
1 polymer ?
#
loop_
_entity_poly.entity_id
_entity_poly.type
_entity_poly.pdbx_seq_one_letter_code
_entity_poly.pdbx_strand_id
1 'polypeptide(L)'
;MKNNKIRHALSIPAFIVMTSFLLSCSTHSETAELKIAVPALDLPVLCKKMAPIMDIWKLEPILVKKGKIKEDMDKAEKEKVIRHYINNKTKQYKICLKSKN
;
A
#
# COMPACT_ATOMS: atom_id res chain seq x y z
N MET A 1 15.70 -14.93 73.10
CA MET A 1 16.72 -15.07 72.05
C MET A 1 16.55 -16.42 71.34
N LYS A 2 16.83 -16.49 70.03
CA LYS A 2 16.56 -17.56 69.02
C LYS A 2 15.39 -17.16 68.10
N ASN A 3 15.61 -16.38 67.04
CA ASN A 3 16.28 -16.64 65.75
C ASN A 3 15.44 -17.45 64.75
N ASN A 4 14.90 -16.73 63.76
CA ASN A 4 14.91 -17.00 62.31
C ASN A 4 14.62 -18.43 61.79
N LYS A 5 13.56 -18.59 60.99
CA LYS A 5 13.60 -19.42 59.78
C LYS A 5 12.40 -19.17 58.84
N ILE A 6 12.63 -18.40 57.78
CA ILE A 6 11.75 -18.35 56.60
C ILE A 6 11.99 -19.63 55.78
N ARG A 7 10.93 -20.42 55.53
CA ARG A 7 10.91 -21.49 54.52
C ARG A 7 9.53 -21.61 53.86
N HIS A 8 9.54 -21.34 52.56
CA HIS A 8 8.77 -21.92 51.45
C HIS A 8 7.28 -22.25 51.63
N ALA A 9 6.43 -21.65 50.78
CA ALA A 9 5.35 -22.35 50.11
C ALA A 9 5.01 -21.63 48.79
N LEU A 10 5.70 -22.04 47.72
CA LEU A 10 5.27 -21.79 46.35
C LEU A 10 4.06 -22.69 46.11
N SER A 11 2.86 -22.12 46.03
CA SER A 11 1.63 -22.85 45.70
C SER A 11 0.85 -22.04 44.67
N ILE A 12 1.11 -22.33 43.40
CA ILE A 12 0.23 -21.92 42.31
C ILE A 12 -0.37 -23.23 41.77
N PRO A 13 -1.64 -23.52 42.09
CA PRO A 13 -2.27 -24.75 41.64
C PRO A 13 -2.48 -24.69 40.12
N ALA A 14 -2.02 -25.76 39.48
CA ALA A 14 -2.39 -26.13 38.13
C ALA A 14 -3.91 -26.30 38.03
N PHE A 15 -4.57 -25.41 37.28
CA PHE A 15 -5.85 -25.72 36.65
C PHE A 15 -5.76 -25.42 35.16
N ILE A 16 -5.48 -26.52 34.47
CA ILE A 16 -5.73 -26.78 33.06
C ILE A 16 -7.18 -26.39 32.75
N VAL A 17 -7.39 -25.43 31.85
CA VAL A 17 -8.62 -25.37 31.06
C VAL A 17 -8.24 -25.30 29.60
N MET A 18 -8.33 -26.47 29.00
CA MET A 18 -8.34 -26.75 27.58
C MET A 18 -9.46 -25.95 26.91
N THR A 19 -9.14 -25.04 25.98
CA THR A 19 -10.08 -24.65 24.92
C THR A 19 -9.36 -24.72 23.57
N SER A 20 -9.68 -25.77 22.85
CA SER A 20 -9.20 -26.12 21.53
C SER A 20 -9.88 -25.27 20.46
N PHE A 21 -9.19 -24.27 19.90
CA PHE A 21 -9.60 -23.48 18.72
C PHE A 21 -8.29 -22.91 18.14
N LEU A 22 -7.84 -23.07 16.89
CA LEU A 22 -8.47 -23.43 15.62
C LEU A 22 -7.53 -24.30 14.79
N LEU A 23 -8.13 -25.21 14.03
CA LEU A 23 -7.55 -25.98 12.95
C LEU A 23 -6.88 -25.03 11.94
N SER A 24 -5.54 -24.97 11.90
CA SER A 24 -4.81 -24.30 10.83
C SER A 24 -4.84 -25.21 9.60
N CYS A 25 -5.84 -25.03 8.75
CA CYS A 25 -5.83 -25.61 7.41
C CYS A 25 -4.85 -24.78 6.58
N SER A 26 -3.60 -25.23 6.51
CA SER A 26 -2.69 -24.79 5.46
C SER A 26 -3.17 -25.40 4.15
N THR A 27 -4.12 -24.75 3.48
CA THR A 27 -4.30 -24.99 2.05
C THR A 27 -3.03 -24.50 1.37
N HIS A 28 -2.09 -25.43 1.17
CA HIS A 28 -1.15 -25.35 0.07
C HIS A 28 -1.99 -25.38 -1.21
N SER A 29 -2.50 -24.20 -1.58
CA SER A 29 -3.06 -23.99 -2.89
C SER A 29 -1.85 -23.96 -3.81
N GLU A 30 -1.47 -25.14 -4.27
CA GLU A 30 -0.69 -25.32 -5.48
C GLU A 30 -1.56 -24.77 -6.61
N THR A 31 -1.56 -23.44 -6.74
CA THR A 31 -1.99 -22.79 -7.96
C THR A 31 -0.98 -23.25 -8.99
N ALA A 32 -1.31 -24.34 -9.68
CA ALA A 32 -0.88 -24.57 -11.04
C ALA A 32 -1.09 -23.23 -11.75
N GLU A 33 0.01 -22.51 -11.93
CA GLU A 33 0.07 -21.33 -12.78
C GLU A 33 -0.29 -21.85 -14.16
N LEU A 34 -1.59 -21.81 -14.48
CA LEU A 34 -2.03 -21.88 -15.85
C LEU A 34 -1.44 -20.61 -16.47
N LYS A 35 -0.25 -20.76 -17.04
CA LYS A 35 0.34 -19.84 -18.01
C LYS A 35 -0.61 -19.83 -19.20
N ILE A 36 -1.77 -19.20 -19.02
CA ILE A 36 -2.52 -18.67 -20.13
C ILE A 36 -1.58 -17.61 -20.67
N ALA A 37 -0.79 -18.01 -21.66
CA ALA A 37 -0.19 -17.08 -22.59
C ALA A 37 -1.37 -16.35 -23.22
N VAL A 38 -1.80 -15.27 -22.58
CA VAL A 38 -2.69 -14.30 -23.21
C VAL A 38 -1.90 -13.90 -24.44
N PRO A 39 -2.36 -14.21 -25.66
CA PRO A 39 -1.68 -13.74 -26.85
C PRO A 39 -1.60 -12.23 -26.67
N ALA A 40 -0.38 -11.70 -26.66
CA ALA A 40 -0.15 -10.28 -26.67
C ALA A 40 -0.78 -9.77 -27.96
N LEU A 41 -2.06 -9.41 -27.89
CA LEU A 41 -2.70 -8.56 -28.86
C LEU A 41 -1.80 -7.34 -28.91
N ASP A 42 -1.07 -7.24 -30.01
CA ASP A 42 -0.13 -6.16 -30.33
C ASP A 42 -0.93 -4.88 -30.59
N LEU A 43 -1.68 -4.47 -29.56
CA LEU A 43 -2.47 -3.28 -29.54
C LEU A 43 -1.47 -2.14 -29.37
N PRO A 44 -1.44 -1.14 -30.26
CA PRO A 44 -0.47 -0.07 -30.17
C PRO A 44 -0.56 0.58 -28.79
N VAL A 45 0.48 0.41 -27.98
CA VAL A 45 0.57 1.04 -26.67
C VAL A 45 0.71 2.55 -26.90
N LEU A 46 -0.42 3.25 -26.85
CA LEU A 46 -0.49 4.70 -27.00
C LEU A 46 -0.11 5.36 -25.69
N CYS A 47 1.17 5.73 -25.56
CA CYS A 47 1.63 6.52 -24.43
C CYS A 47 1.02 7.93 -24.46
N LYS A 48 0.07 8.20 -23.56
CA LYS A 48 -0.59 9.51 -23.46
C LYS A 48 0.33 10.53 -22.78
N LYS A 49 0.89 11.46 -23.56
CA LYS A 49 1.63 12.61 -23.04
C LYS A 49 0.66 13.59 -22.36
N MET A 50 1.09 14.17 -21.24
CA MET A 50 0.35 15.31 -20.67
C MET A 50 0.51 16.55 -21.54
N ALA A 51 -0.56 17.35 -21.63
CA ALA A 51 -0.47 18.67 -22.23
C ALA A 51 0.57 19.52 -21.46
N PRO A 52 1.29 20.43 -22.13
CA PRO A 52 2.20 21.36 -21.48
C PRO A 52 1.44 22.17 -20.42
N ILE A 53 1.95 22.17 -19.18
CA ILE A 53 1.37 22.94 -18.09
C ILE A 53 2.13 24.25 -18.01
N MET A 54 1.52 25.34 -18.48
CA MET A 54 2.06 26.69 -18.32
C MET A 54 1.83 27.25 -16.91
N ASP A 55 0.73 26.85 -16.29
CA ASP A 55 0.36 27.23 -14.93
C ASP A 55 -0.12 25.99 -14.17
N ILE A 56 0.59 25.65 -13.09
CA ILE A 56 0.33 24.47 -12.29
C ILE A 56 -0.98 24.57 -11.51
N TRP A 57 -1.45 25.78 -11.19
CA TRP A 57 -2.67 26.00 -10.40
C TRP A 57 -3.93 25.61 -11.16
N LYS A 58 -3.88 25.53 -12.50
CA LYS A 58 -4.97 24.98 -13.31
C LYS A 58 -5.29 23.51 -12.99
N LEU A 59 -4.37 22.80 -12.33
CA LEU A 59 -4.60 21.43 -11.87
C LEU A 59 -5.34 21.36 -10.54
N GLU A 60 -5.33 22.42 -9.73
CA GLU A 60 -5.99 22.43 -8.42
C GLU A 60 -7.45 22.01 -8.49
N PRO A 61 -8.35 22.63 -9.29
CA PRO A 61 -9.76 22.25 -9.33
C PRO A 61 -9.96 20.80 -9.81
N ILE A 62 -9.08 20.30 -10.67
CA ILE A 62 -9.11 18.92 -11.15
C ILE A 62 -8.71 17.95 -10.04
N LEU A 63 -7.71 18.32 -9.23
CA LEU A 63 -7.20 17.50 -8.13
C LEU A 63 -8.13 17.55 -6.91
N VAL A 64 -8.83 18.66 -6.69
CA VAL A 64 -9.93 18.75 -5.71
C VAL A 64 -11.08 17.82 -6.11
N LYS A 65 -11.55 17.89 -7.35
CA LYS A 65 -12.60 16.98 -7.87
C LYS A 65 -12.22 15.50 -7.78
N LYS A 66 -10.92 15.18 -7.78
CA LYS A 66 -10.38 13.82 -7.63
C LYS A 66 -10.11 13.41 -6.18
N GLY A 67 -10.40 14.27 -5.21
CA GLY A 67 -10.13 14.04 -3.78
C GLY A 67 -8.63 13.94 -3.46
N LYS A 68 -7.76 14.49 -4.30
CA LYS A 68 -6.30 14.52 -4.08
C LYS A 68 -5.86 15.76 -3.32
N ILE A 69 -6.58 16.85 -3.48
CA ILE A 69 -6.42 18.09 -2.72
C ILE A 69 -7.71 18.30 -1.93
N LYS A 70 -7.57 18.66 -0.65
CA LYS A 70 -8.69 19.08 0.19
C LYS A 70 -8.73 20.60 0.29
N GLU A 71 -9.90 21.16 0.61
CA GLU A 71 -10.09 22.62 0.69
C GLU A 71 -9.35 23.25 1.87
N ASP A 72 -9.16 22.51 2.95
CA ASP A 72 -8.47 22.90 4.19
C ASP A 72 -6.94 22.87 4.09
N MET A 73 -6.37 22.32 3.01
CA MET A 73 -4.92 22.31 2.79
C MET A 73 -4.38 23.72 2.59
N ASP A 74 -3.22 24.00 3.16
CA ASP A 74 -2.54 25.26 2.92
C ASP A 74 -1.97 25.32 1.49
N LYS A 75 -1.57 26.53 1.06
CA LYS A 75 -1.07 26.75 -0.29
C LYS A 75 0.19 25.92 -0.60
N ALA A 76 1.09 25.75 0.36
CA ALA A 76 2.33 25.00 0.17
C ALA A 76 2.06 23.49 0.04
N GLU A 77 1.13 22.96 0.83
CA GLU A 77 0.67 21.58 0.73
C GLU A 77 0.01 21.31 -0.62
N LYS A 78 -0.90 22.19 -1.05
CA LYS A 78 -1.54 22.13 -2.36
C LYS A 78 -0.51 22.10 -3.49
N GLU A 79 0.47 23.01 -3.45
CA GLU A 79 1.54 23.07 -4.44
C GLU A 79 2.35 21.77 -4.46
N LYS A 80 2.70 21.21 -3.30
CA LYS A 80 3.43 19.95 -3.19
C LYS A 80 2.65 18.80 -3.84
N VAL A 81 1.34 18.71 -3.61
CA VAL A 81 0.47 17.70 -4.22
C VAL A 81 0.40 17.88 -5.74
N ILE A 82 0.24 19.12 -6.22
CA ILE A 82 0.21 19.44 -7.66
C ILE A 82 1.51 19.02 -8.33
N ARG A 83 2.67 19.40 -7.77
CA ARG A 83 3.98 19.04 -8.32
C ARG A 83 4.21 17.53 -8.31
N HIS A 84 3.82 16.87 -7.23
CA HIS A 84 3.90 15.41 -7.13
C HIS A 84 3.06 14.73 -8.23
N TYR A 85 1.85 15.22 -8.48
CA TYR A 85 0.98 14.73 -9.54
C TYR A 85 1.63 14.85 -10.93
N ILE A 86 2.20 16.01 -11.25
CA ILE A 86 2.90 16.26 -12.52
C ILE A 86 4.08 15.31 -12.68
N ASN A 87 4.89 15.16 -11.63
CA ASN A 87 6.07 14.30 -11.66
C ASN A 87 5.67 12.83 -11.87
N ASN A 88 4.67 12.34 -11.14
CA ASN A 88 4.21 10.95 -11.29
C ASN A 88 3.73 10.69 -12.72
N LYS A 89 2.90 11.58 -13.28
CA LYS A 89 2.42 11.42 -14.66
C LYS A 89 3.55 11.47 -15.70
N THR A 90 4.54 12.34 -15.50
CA THR A 90 5.73 12.41 -16.36
C THR A 90 6.56 11.12 -16.26
N LYS A 91 6.74 10.57 -15.05
CA LYS A 91 7.42 9.30 -14.83
C LYS A 91 6.69 8.15 -15.55
N GLN A 92 5.37 8.07 -15.43
CA GLN A 92 4.57 7.04 -16.11
C GLN A 92 4.68 7.16 -17.64
N TYR A 93 4.68 8.37 -18.18
CA TYR A 93 4.90 8.59 -19.61
C TYR A 93 6.28 8.09 -20.06
N LYS A 94 7.35 8.40 -19.31
CA LYS A 94 8.71 7.91 -19.60
C LYS A 94 8.80 6.38 -19.53
N ILE A 95 8.16 5.76 -18.54
CA ILE A 95 8.12 4.29 -18.42
C ILE A 95 7.44 3.69 -19.64
N CYS A 96 6.27 4.22 -20.04
CA CYS A 96 5.55 3.76 -21.21
C CYS A 96 6.41 3.85 -22.49
N LEU A 97 7.11 4.97 -22.69
CA LEU A 97 8.01 5.11 -23.84
C LEU A 97 9.15 4.09 -23.82
N LYS A 98 9.70 3.77 -22.65
CA LYS A 98 10.75 2.74 -22.51
C LYS A 98 10.23 1.34 -22.81
N SER A 99 9.03 1.00 -22.36
CA SER A 99 8.42 -0.31 -22.63
C SER A 99 8.01 -0.52 -24.09
N LYS A 100 8.00 0.55 -24.90
CA LYS A 100 7.77 0.49 -26.34
C LYS A 100 9.05 0.22 -27.15
N ASN A 101 10.23 0.40 -26.52
CA ASN A 101 11.53 0.43 -27.19
C ASN A 101 12.34 -0.84 -26.90
#